data_AF-A0A510PPL9-F1
#
_entry.id   AF-A0A510PPL9-F1
#
_cell.length_a   1.000
_cell.length_b   1.000
_cell.length_c   1.000
_cell.angle_alpha   90.00
_cell.angle_beta   90.00
_cell.angle_gamma   90.00
#
_symmetry.space_group_name_H-M   'P 1'
#
loop_
_entity.id
_entity.type
_entity.pdbx_description
1 polymer ?
#
loop_
_entity_poly.entity_id
_entity_poly.type
_entity_poly.pdbx_seq_one_letter_code
_entity_poly.pdbx_strand_id
1 'polypeptide(L)'
;MTSPLLPSFPAIYDVLFDFAQSDGFWANLAIAFGTSYDVVKATQLRQQWQSRNFSQLPEIEVVNSSVLGSANGAYGISTNKIYLSESFFASASSDALVAVILEEIGHFVDAQINQVDSAGDEGELFSALARRVGVRKSELSRIALKKDYGFVAQRY
;
A
#
# COMPACT_ATOMS: atom_id res chain seq x y z
N MET A 1 23.93 1.50 10.44
CA MET A 1 22.54 1.73 10.88
C MET A 1 21.78 2.25 9.68
N THR A 2 20.88 1.46 9.10
CA THR A 2 19.99 1.91 8.03
C THR A 2 18.92 2.78 8.69
N SER A 3 18.90 4.08 8.37
CA SER A 3 17.82 4.95 8.82
C SER A 3 16.52 4.48 8.18
N PRO A 4 15.40 4.45 8.93
CA PRO A 4 14.10 4.10 8.35
C PRO A 4 13.78 5.08 7.21
N LEU A 5 13.39 4.54 6.05
CA LEU A 5 13.13 5.34 4.84
C LEU A 5 11.74 5.99 4.84
N LEU A 6 10.75 5.40 5.53
CA LEU A 6 9.38 5.94 5.60
C LEU A 6 9.30 7.38 6.13
N PRO A 7 9.99 7.77 7.22
CA PRO A 7 10.03 9.16 7.69
C PRO A 7 10.56 10.18 6.67
N SER A 8 11.26 9.74 5.63
CA SER A 8 11.73 10.60 4.53
C SER A 8 10.64 10.95 3.52
N PHE A 9 9.46 10.34 3.63
CA PHE A 9 8.30 10.56 2.75
C PHE A 9 7.08 11.04 3.55
N PRO A 10 7.11 12.27 4.11
CA PRO A 10 6.03 12.78 4.97
C PRO A 10 4.65 12.80 4.29
N ALA A 11 4.64 12.95 2.95
CA ALA A 11 3.43 12.89 2.14
C ALA A 11 2.62 11.59 2.31
N ILE A 12 3.29 10.45 2.60
CA ILE A 12 2.60 9.17 2.83
C ILE A 12 1.73 9.27 4.09
N TYR A 13 2.30 9.80 5.17
CA TYR A 13 1.58 9.97 6.43
C TYR A 13 0.42 10.94 6.31
N ASP A 14 0.59 12.03 5.55
CA ASP A 14 -0.49 12.97 5.31
C ASP A 14 -1.61 12.35 4.48
N VAL A 15 -1.29 11.59 3.43
CA VAL A 15 -2.28 10.87 2.63
C VAL A 15 -3.07 9.86 3.48
N LEU A 16 -2.38 9.05 4.29
CA LEU A 16 -3.04 8.06 5.16
C LEU A 16 -3.89 8.73 6.25
N PHE A 17 -3.39 9.82 6.84
CA PHE A 17 -4.13 10.62 7.81
C PHE A 17 -5.41 11.18 7.17
N ASP A 18 -5.31 11.85 6.03
CA ASP A 18 -6.46 12.44 5.33
C ASP A 18 -7.45 11.38 4.83
N PHE A 19 -6.95 10.21 4.44
CA PHE A 19 -7.79 9.07 4.08
C PHE A 19 -8.60 8.57 5.27
N ALA A 20 -7.95 8.40 6.44
CA ALA A 20 -8.59 7.94 7.68
C ALA A 20 -9.64 8.92 8.23
N GLN A 21 -9.44 10.23 7.98
CA GLN A 21 -10.42 11.28 8.32
C GLN A 21 -11.59 11.35 7.34
N SER A 22 -11.49 10.77 6.14
CA SER A 22 -12.51 10.95 5.12
C SER A 22 -13.82 10.22 5.44
N ASP A 23 -14.95 10.84 5.08
CA ASP A 23 -16.27 10.19 5.13
C ASP A 23 -16.34 8.98 4.19
N GLY A 24 -15.50 8.96 3.14
CA GLY A 24 -15.37 7.89 2.17
C GLY A 24 -14.53 6.70 2.63
N PHE A 25 -13.95 6.71 3.84
CA PHE A 25 -13.03 5.67 4.31
C PHE A 25 -13.59 4.26 4.13
N TRP A 26 -14.79 4.00 4.66
CA TRP A 26 -15.41 2.66 4.61
C TRP A 26 -15.77 2.24 3.18
N ALA A 27 -16.27 3.17 2.37
CA ALA A 27 -16.62 2.89 0.98
C ALA A 27 -15.38 2.55 0.16
N ASN A 28 -14.28 3.29 0.37
CA ASN A 28 -13.02 3.06 -0.32
C ASN A 28 -12.34 1.77 0.13
N LEU A 29 -12.39 1.43 1.43
CA LEU A 29 -11.94 0.12 1.92
C LEU A 29 -12.73 -1.01 1.25
N ALA A 30 -14.05 -0.86 1.14
CA ALA A 30 -14.89 -1.88 0.50
C ALA A 30 -14.59 -2.04 -1.00
N ILE A 31 -14.20 -0.97 -1.68
CA ILE A 31 -13.79 -1.01 -3.09
C ILE A 31 -12.44 -1.72 -3.25
N ALA A 32 -11.47 -1.42 -2.38
CA ALA A 32 -10.14 -2.02 -2.47
C ALA A 32 -10.12 -3.47 -1.98
N PHE A 33 -10.69 -3.76 -0.82
CA PHE A 33 -10.47 -5.00 -0.06
C PHE A 33 -11.73 -5.89 0.06
N GLY A 34 -12.79 -5.57 -0.69
CA GLY A 34 -14.08 -6.24 -0.59
C GLY A 34 -14.86 -5.92 0.70
N THR A 35 -15.96 -6.62 0.95
CA THR A 35 -16.88 -6.32 2.08
C THR A 35 -16.76 -7.27 3.27
N SER A 36 -15.91 -8.30 3.17
CA SER A 36 -15.82 -9.39 4.16
C SER A 36 -14.63 -9.25 5.12
N TYR A 37 -13.91 -8.13 5.08
CA TYR A 37 -12.78 -7.87 5.96
C TYR A 37 -13.20 -7.73 7.43
N ASP A 38 -12.23 -7.94 8.33
CA ASP A 38 -12.38 -7.73 9.76
C ASP A 38 -12.52 -6.23 10.09
N VAL A 39 -13.77 -5.81 10.32
CA VAL A 39 -14.13 -4.42 10.63
C VAL A 39 -13.48 -3.94 11.94
N VAL A 40 -13.19 -4.84 12.89
CA VAL A 40 -12.54 -4.47 14.15
C VAL A 40 -11.10 -4.05 13.88
N LYS A 41 -10.36 -4.85 13.11
CA LYS A 41 -8.98 -4.53 12.72
C LYS A 41 -8.92 -3.28 11.83
N ALA A 42 -9.84 -3.14 10.88
CA ALA A 42 -9.94 -1.95 10.05
C ALA A 42 -10.22 -0.69 10.88
N THR A 43 -11.06 -0.78 11.92
CA THR A 43 -11.32 0.32 12.86
C THR A 43 -10.06 0.68 13.65
N GLN A 44 -9.30 -0.30 14.12
CA GLN A 44 -8.04 -0.06 14.84
C GLN A 44 -7.01 0.65 13.97
N LEU A 45 -6.82 0.19 12.73
CA LEU A 45 -5.94 0.84 11.75
C LEU A 45 -6.37 2.29 11.51
N ARG A 46 -7.66 2.53 11.32
CA ARG A 46 -8.20 3.88 11.15
C ARG A 46 -7.87 4.78 12.33
N GLN A 47 -8.12 4.32 13.56
CA GLN A 47 -7.85 5.10 14.78
C GLN A 47 -6.37 5.44 14.92
N GLN A 48 -5.48 4.49 14.62
CA GLN A 48 -4.04 4.72 14.62
C GLN A 48 -3.68 5.83 13.63
N TRP A 49 -4.12 5.75 12.38
CA TRP A 49 -3.86 6.77 11.37
C TRP A 49 -4.46 8.13 11.72
N GLN A 50 -5.68 8.17 12.27
CA GLN A 50 -6.30 9.41 12.75
C GLN A 50 -5.51 10.09 13.87
N SER A 51 -4.78 9.32 14.67
CA SER A 51 -3.89 9.84 15.72
C SER A 51 -2.47 10.14 15.23
N ARG A 52 -2.21 10.04 13.91
CA ARG A 52 -0.87 10.09 13.29
C ARG A 52 0.10 9.05 13.86
N ASN A 53 -0.45 7.93 14.35
CA ASN A 53 0.33 6.77 14.73
C ASN A 53 0.49 5.83 13.53
N PHE A 54 1.73 5.72 13.06
CA PHE A 54 2.13 4.91 11.91
C PHE A 54 3.19 3.86 12.29
N SER A 55 3.39 3.57 13.58
CA SER A 55 4.40 2.62 14.05
C SER A 55 4.16 1.18 13.59
N GLN A 56 2.94 0.87 13.16
CA GLN A 56 2.53 -0.40 12.59
C GLN A 56 2.90 -0.57 11.11
N LEU A 57 3.27 0.51 10.41
CA LEU A 57 3.59 0.41 8.99
C LEU A 57 4.90 -0.38 8.79
N PRO A 58 4.98 -1.24 7.76
CA PRO A 58 6.18 -1.99 7.43
C PRO A 58 7.39 -1.08 7.17
N GLU A 59 8.58 -1.53 7.55
CA GLU A 59 9.81 -0.83 7.15
C GLU A 59 10.01 -0.91 5.64
N ILE A 60 10.60 0.14 5.04
CA ILE A 60 10.99 0.15 3.64
C ILE A 60 12.46 -0.25 3.51
N GLU A 61 12.73 -1.22 2.64
CA GLU A 61 14.07 -1.67 2.27
C GLU A 61 14.27 -1.52 0.75
N VAL A 62 15.31 -0.81 0.34
CA VAL A 62 15.67 -0.74 -1.08
C VAL A 62 16.55 -1.93 -1.41
N VAL A 63 16.15 -2.71 -2.41
CA VAL A 63 16.84 -3.93 -2.85
C VAL A 63 17.28 -3.80 -4.31
N ASN A 64 18.25 -4.60 -4.71
CA ASN A 64 18.67 -4.65 -6.10
C ASN A 64 17.48 -4.98 -7.01
N SER A 65 17.32 -4.27 -8.12
CA SER A 65 16.18 -4.42 -9.03
C SER A 65 15.97 -5.85 -9.53
N SER A 66 17.03 -6.66 -9.63
CA SER A 66 16.92 -8.07 -10.03
C SER A 66 16.12 -8.93 -9.06
N VAL A 67 16.00 -8.53 -7.78
CA VAL A 67 15.22 -9.23 -6.75
C VAL A 67 13.73 -9.15 -7.03
N LEU A 68 13.25 -7.99 -7.48
CA LEU A 68 11.83 -7.74 -7.75
C LEU A 68 11.43 -8.01 -9.20
N GLY A 69 12.38 -8.37 -10.06
CA GLY A 69 12.13 -8.61 -11.48
C GLY A 69 11.65 -7.33 -12.16
N SER A 70 10.40 -7.34 -12.63
CA SER A 70 9.75 -6.19 -13.27
C SER A 70 8.98 -5.29 -12.30
N ALA A 71 8.87 -5.66 -11.02
CA ALA A 71 8.10 -4.90 -10.03
C ALA A 71 8.92 -3.71 -9.49
N ASN A 72 8.23 -2.59 -9.25
CA ASN A 72 8.84 -1.38 -8.68
C ASN A 72 8.87 -1.42 -7.15
N GLY A 73 7.89 -2.11 -6.55
CA GLY A 73 7.79 -2.40 -5.13
C GLY A 73 7.25 -3.82 -4.90
N ALA A 74 7.34 -4.28 -3.66
CA ALA A 74 6.65 -5.48 -3.20
C ALA A 74 6.51 -5.49 -1.67
N TYR A 75 5.33 -5.86 -1.16
CA TYR A 75 5.12 -6.14 0.25
C TYR A 75 5.42 -7.62 0.56
N GLY A 76 6.43 -7.85 1.41
CA GLY A 76 6.80 -9.17 1.90
C GLY A 76 6.02 -9.53 3.18
N ILE A 77 4.92 -10.27 3.05
CA ILE A 77 4.10 -10.70 4.20
C ILE A 77 4.93 -11.39 5.29
N SER A 78 5.87 -12.26 4.91
CA SER A 78 6.67 -13.06 5.85
C SER A 78 7.75 -12.25 6.59
N THR A 79 8.18 -11.12 6.02
CA THR A 79 9.18 -10.24 6.63
C THR A 79 8.56 -8.97 7.21
N ASN A 80 7.29 -8.70 6.91
CA ASN A 80 6.60 -7.46 7.21
C ASN A 80 7.41 -6.23 6.76
N LYS A 81 7.85 -6.25 5.50
CA LYS A 81 8.65 -5.19 4.87
C LYS A 81 8.11 -4.81 3.51
N ILE A 82 8.29 -3.56 3.16
CA ILE A 82 8.10 -3.04 1.81
C ILE A 82 9.47 -3.03 1.13
N TYR A 83 9.60 -3.75 0.03
CA TYR A 83 10.79 -3.74 -0.79
C TYR A 83 10.59 -2.75 -1.94
N LEU A 84 11.59 -1.91 -2.22
CA LEU A 84 11.61 -1.03 -3.39
C LEU A 84 12.78 -1.38 -4.30
N SER A 85 12.53 -1.39 -5.60
CA SER A 85 13.57 -1.58 -6.61
C SER A 85 14.54 -0.40 -6.60
N GLU A 86 15.84 -0.67 -6.50
CA GLU A 86 16.90 0.36 -6.50
C GLU A 86 16.83 1.26 -7.74
N SER A 87 16.64 0.68 -8.93
CA SER A 87 16.51 1.45 -10.17
C SER A 87 15.28 2.36 -10.17
N PHE A 88 14.16 1.88 -9.61
CA PHE A 88 12.96 2.69 -9.45
C PHE A 88 13.21 3.81 -8.44
N PHE A 89 13.75 3.49 -7.27
CA PHE A 89 14.07 4.45 -6.22
C PHE A 89 14.99 5.58 -6.70
N ALA A 90 15.98 5.26 -7.52
CA ALA A 90 16.95 6.24 -8.04
C ALA A 90 16.39 7.17 -9.14
N SER A 91 15.34 6.76 -9.87
CA SER A 91 14.88 7.46 -11.07
C SER A 91 13.44 7.96 -11.03
N ALA A 92 12.63 7.44 -10.10
CA ALA A 92 11.22 7.79 -9.96
C ALA A 92 11.03 9.23 -9.45
N SER A 93 9.94 9.87 -9.87
CA SER A 93 9.47 11.10 -9.25
C SER A 93 8.96 10.83 -7.84
N SER A 94 8.94 11.86 -6.99
CA SER A 94 8.35 11.76 -5.64
C SER A 94 6.90 11.25 -5.68
N ASP A 95 6.10 11.67 -6.67
CA ASP A 95 4.71 11.22 -6.82
C ASP A 95 4.62 9.74 -7.17
N ALA A 96 5.54 9.22 -7.99
CA ALA A 96 5.61 7.81 -8.33
C ALA A 96 6.07 6.98 -7.13
N LEU A 97 7.03 7.47 -6.35
CA LEU A 97 7.44 6.81 -5.10
C LEU A 97 6.30 6.73 -4.10
N VAL A 98 5.59 7.83 -3.87
CA VAL A 98 4.42 7.85 -2.98
C VAL A 98 3.33 6.91 -3.48
N ALA A 99 3.11 6.84 -4.81
CA ALA A 99 2.14 5.92 -5.41
C ALA A 99 2.45 4.45 -5.09
N VAL A 100 3.67 4.01 -5.39
CA VAL A 100 4.08 2.61 -5.20
C VAL A 100 4.14 2.27 -3.71
N ILE A 101 4.67 3.15 -2.87
CA ILE A 101 4.72 2.85 -1.42
C ILE A 101 3.30 2.73 -0.83
N LEU A 102 2.36 3.58 -1.26
CA LEU A 102 0.96 3.46 -0.82
C LEU A 102 0.30 2.17 -1.34
N GLU A 103 0.69 1.70 -2.52
CA GLU A 103 0.25 0.40 -3.06
C GLU A 103 0.73 -0.74 -2.17
N GLU A 104 2.00 -0.76 -1.79
CA GLU A 104 2.53 -1.77 -0.86
C GLU A 104 1.95 -1.67 0.56
N ILE A 105 1.61 -0.46 1.02
CA ILE A 105 0.85 -0.26 2.26
C ILE A 105 -0.57 -0.84 2.12
N GLY A 106 -1.17 -0.77 0.93
CA GLY A 106 -2.46 -1.40 0.62
C GLY A 106 -2.40 -2.92 0.80
N HIS A 107 -1.39 -3.60 0.26
CA HIS A 107 -1.18 -5.04 0.48
C HIS A 107 -0.93 -5.37 1.95
N PHE A 108 -0.21 -4.52 2.69
CA PHE A 108 -0.07 -4.66 4.14
C PHE A 108 -1.43 -4.60 4.83
N VAL A 109 -2.26 -3.60 4.50
CA VAL A 109 -3.60 -3.43 5.08
C VAL A 109 -4.47 -4.63 4.79
N ASP A 110 -4.50 -5.10 3.54
CA ASP A 110 -5.26 -6.28 3.15
C ASP A 110 -4.87 -7.50 4.00
N ALA A 111 -3.57 -7.79 4.10
CA ALA A 111 -3.05 -8.87 4.91
C ALA A 111 -3.35 -8.75 6.42
N GLN A 112 -3.63 -7.55 6.93
CA GLN A 112 -4.08 -7.38 8.31
C GLN A 112 -5.57 -7.69 8.47
N ILE A 113 -6.40 -7.19 7.56
CA ILE A 113 -7.86 -7.16 7.73
C ILE A 113 -8.57 -8.35 7.06
N ASN A 114 -7.94 -9.00 6.08
CA ASN A 114 -8.46 -10.16 5.38
C ASN A 114 -7.67 -11.43 5.73
N GLN A 115 -8.36 -12.58 5.71
CA GLN A 115 -7.72 -13.90 5.88
C GLN A 115 -7.23 -14.47 4.54
N VAL A 116 -7.88 -14.06 3.46
CA VAL A 116 -7.58 -14.45 2.09
C VAL A 116 -7.37 -13.16 1.33
N ASP A 117 -6.28 -13.15 0.58
CA ASP A 117 -5.90 -12.05 -0.31
C ASP A 117 -7.06 -11.58 -1.18
N SER A 118 -7.23 -10.27 -1.26
CA SER A 118 -8.28 -9.68 -2.08
C SER A 118 -8.05 -9.95 -3.57
N ALA A 119 -9.13 -10.04 -4.33
CA ALA A 119 -9.01 -10.26 -5.77
C ALA A 119 -8.62 -8.96 -6.47
N GLY A 120 -7.66 -9.03 -7.40
CA GLY A 120 -7.27 -7.91 -8.23
C GLY A 120 -5.85 -7.47 -7.94
N ASP A 121 -5.61 -6.17 -7.94
CA ASP A 121 -4.44 -5.50 -7.37
C ASP A 121 -4.98 -4.47 -6.36
N GLU A 122 -5.32 -4.95 -5.16
CA GLU A 122 -5.97 -4.17 -4.10
C GLU A 122 -5.04 -3.08 -3.55
N GLY A 123 -3.73 -3.29 -3.62
CA GLY A 123 -2.71 -2.30 -3.36
C GLY A 123 -2.81 -1.10 -4.30
N GLU A 124 -2.78 -1.32 -5.62
CA GLU A 124 -2.88 -0.25 -6.62
C GLU A 124 -4.23 0.49 -6.49
N LEU A 125 -5.33 -0.24 -6.20
CA LEU A 125 -6.63 0.36 -5.91
C LEU A 125 -6.59 1.24 -4.67
N PHE A 126 -6.05 0.74 -3.57
CA PHE A 126 -5.94 1.49 -2.33
C PHE A 126 -5.12 2.77 -2.52
N SER A 127 -3.97 2.68 -3.19
CA SER A 127 -3.12 3.84 -3.51
C SER A 127 -3.88 4.90 -4.29
N ALA A 128 -4.61 4.50 -5.33
CA ALA A 128 -5.43 5.40 -6.15
C ALA A 128 -6.51 6.12 -5.32
N LEU A 129 -7.23 5.37 -4.48
CA LEU A 129 -8.31 5.90 -3.64
C LEU A 129 -7.80 6.81 -2.53
N ALA A 130 -6.71 6.42 -1.85
CA ALA A 130 -6.11 7.16 -0.74
C ALA A 130 -5.58 8.52 -1.21
N ARG A 131 -4.90 8.55 -2.36
CA ARG A 131 -4.34 9.77 -2.95
C ARG A 131 -5.40 10.70 -3.54
N ARG A 132 -6.66 10.25 -3.65
CA ARG A 132 -7.78 10.98 -4.28
C ARG A 132 -7.44 11.49 -5.68
N VAL A 133 -6.51 10.84 -6.37
CA VAL A 133 -6.21 11.16 -7.77
C VAL A 133 -7.51 10.93 -8.54
N GLY A 134 -7.86 11.81 -9.47
CA GLY A 134 -9.05 11.69 -10.32
C GLY A 134 -8.95 10.50 -11.27
N VAL A 135 -8.85 9.30 -10.72
CA VAL A 135 -8.81 8.04 -11.44
C VAL A 135 -10.21 7.82 -11.97
N ARG A 136 -10.35 7.91 -13.30
CA ARG A 136 -11.62 7.68 -13.98
C ARG A 136 -12.15 6.31 -13.55
N LYS A 137 -13.47 6.15 -13.40
CA LYS A 137 -14.10 4.86 -13.03
C LYS A 137 -13.60 3.69 -13.90
N SER A 138 -13.32 3.94 -15.19
CA SER A 138 -12.77 2.95 -16.12
C SER A 138 -11.37 2.45 -15.71
N GLU A 139 -10.55 3.30 -15.10
CA GLU A 139 -9.21 2.96 -14.64
C GLU A 139 -9.27 2.20 -13.31
N LEU A 140 -10.17 2.59 -12.39
CA LEU A 140 -10.46 1.78 -11.19
C LEU A 140 -10.96 0.38 -11.56
N SER A 141 -11.82 0.27 -12.57
CA SER A 141 -12.28 -1.04 -13.08
C SER A 141 -11.16 -1.84 -13.74
N ARG A 142 -10.18 -1.18 -14.40
CA ARG A 142 -9.01 -1.87 -14.97
C ARG A 142 -8.16 -2.48 -13.85
N ILE A 143 -7.90 -1.72 -12.79
CA ILE A 143 -7.06 -2.16 -11.67
C ILE A 143 -7.75 -3.30 -10.91
N ALA A 144 -9.05 -3.20 -10.65
CA ALA A 144 -9.83 -4.27 -10.00
C ALA A 144 -9.86 -5.60 -10.78
N LEU A 145 -9.51 -5.58 -12.07
CA LEU A 145 -9.45 -6.76 -12.95
C LEU A 145 -8.01 -7.19 -13.27
N LYS A 146 -7.00 -6.44 -12.81
CA LYS A 146 -5.59 -6.76 -13.01
C LYS A 146 -5.23 -7.93 -12.10
N LYS A 147 -4.33 -8.80 -12.58
CA LYS A 147 -3.74 -9.85 -11.74
C LYS A 147 -2.62 -9.24 -10.91
N ASP A 148 -2.64 -9.45 -9.60
CA ASP A 148 -1.55 -9.03 -8.73
C ASP A 148 -0.23 -9.74 -9.09
N TYR A 149 0.84 -8.97 -9.17
CA TYR A 149 2.21 -9.46 -9.34
C TYR A 149 3.14 -8.99 -8.19
N GLY A 150 2.64 -8.24 -7.21
CA GLY A 150 3.36 -7.60 -6.11
C GLY A 150 3.70 -8.51 -4.92
N PHE A 151 3.18 -9.74 -4.87
CA PHE A 151 3.54 -10.68 -3.81
C PHE A 151 4.88 -11.37 -4.04
N VAL A 152 5.90 -11.01 -3.25
CA VAL A 152 7.12 -11.81 -3.10
C VAL A 152 6.92 -12.83 -1.97
N ALA A 153 6.40 -14.01 -2.32
CA ALA A 153 6.52 -15.19 -1.46
C ALA A 153 8.00 -15.60 -1.45
N GLN A 154 8.69 -15.36 -0.33
CA GLN A 154 10.11 -15.65 -0.08
C GLN A 154 10.71 -16.73 -0.99
N ARG A 155 11.59 -16.30 -1.90
CA ARG A 155 12.76 -17.09 -2.30
C ARG A 155 13.98 -16.46 -1.65
N TYR A 156 14.24 -16.86 -0.40
CA TYR A 156 15.59 -16.93 0.17
C TYR A 156 15.64 -18.11 1.13
#